data_AF-A0A1Y3R993-F1
#
_entry.id   AF-A0A1Y3R993-F1
#
_cell.length_a   1.000
_cell.length_b   1.000
_cell.length_c   1.000
_cell.angle_alpha   90.00
_cell.angle_beta   90.00
_cell.angle_gamma   90.00
#
_symmetry.space_group_name_H-M   'P 1'
#
loop_
_entity.id
_entity.type
_entity.pdbx_description
1 polymer ?
#
loop_
_entity_poly.entity_id
_entity_poly.type
_entity_poly.pdbx_seq_one_letter_code
_entity_poly.pdbx_strand_id
1 'polypeptide(L)'
;MDNETDYQGEKVVISQYLDLVSPEQYEDVVAKGNITRKDDFEKTLQIEADSLRAAGLEDSTIALVIDAKRRNNPNNQIFESIAKVSNGLSVAIPEEYTSIAEAILEYDELLHAKVTLSLEEAANDAELINDGIKPNYRELANRFGFSNVQMCSSVPIVFCSYGYTRKEQFGDRIKLRGFPREMEKRNIYAARLETEGVLFEIDRKRIIDWLLENRFITDSEKPKSDSEYDLKMWFLDRIQSGLITPFTEIDDTSDKGKITKAVYTLVHSISHALIREAAEVCGLDKSSLSEYILPNIPAIFIYCANSQGFSMGALYSAFQSQFDKWLKHAKENSKKCIFDPLCINHDKACAGCLFLNEVSCKHFNKDLDRSYLCGYFDVQKQEKLKGFWE
;
A
#
# COMPACT_ATOMS: atom_id res chain seq x y z
N MET A 1 -5.91 26.89 2.60
CA MET A 1 -5.12 25.75 2.14
C MET A 1 -4.36 26.06 0.85
N ASP A 2 -4.76 27.07 0.06
CA ASP A 2 -4.13 27.42 -1.25
C ASP A 2 -2.82 28.25 -1.21
N ASN A 3 -1.96 28.11 -0.19
CA ASN A 3 -0.69 28.86 -0.14
C ASN A 3 0.56 28.03 0.25
N GLU A 4 0.46 26.70 0.33
CA GLU A 4 1.65 25.84 0.41
C GLU A 4 2.13 25.51 -1.00
N THR A 5 3.14 26.25 -1.47
CA THR A 5 3.70 26.15 -2.82
C THR A 5 4.69 25.00 -2.99
N ASP A 6 4.94 24.19 -1.96
CA ASP A 6 6.01 23.18 -1.93
C ASP A 6 5.58 21.80 -1.36
N TYR A 7 4.27 21.50 -1.35
CA TYR A 7 3.73 20.19 -0.94
C TYR A 7 4.24 19.74 0.43
N GLN A 8 4.31 20.69 1.38
CA GLN A 8 4.97 20.47 2.66
C GLN A 8 4.15 19.51 3.53
N GLY A 9 2.82 19.62 3.52
CA GLY A 9 1.92 18.65 4.15
C GLY A 9 2.16 17.21 3.67
N GLU A 10 2.20 16.99 2.35
CA GLU A 10 2.46 15.67 1.76
C GLU A 10 3.82 15.13 2.18
N LYS A 11 4.86 15.97 2.14
CA LYS A 11 6.21 15.59 2.57
C LYS A 11 6.28 15.27 4.07
N VAL A 12 5.44 15.88 4.91
CA VAL A 12 5.32 15.53 6.34
C VAL A 12 4.69 14.15 6.52
N VAL A 13 3.62 13.83 5.77
CA VAL A 13 3.03 12.47 5.76
C VAL A 13 4.09 11.43 5.36
N ILE A 14 4.83 11.69 4.28
CA ILE A 14 5.92 10.82 3.85
C ILE A 14 7.03 10.70 4.91
N SER A 15 7.35 11.80 5.58
CA SER A 15 8.36 11.82 6.66
C SER A 15 7.94 10.97 7.86
N GLN A 16 6.66 10.98 8.23
CA GLN A 16 6.12 10.14 9.30
C GLN A 16 6.19 8.66 8.91
N TYR A 17 5.78 8.30 7.70
CA TYR A 17 5.91 6.92 7.19
C TYR A 17 7.36 6.40 7.15
N LEU A 18 8.32 7.28 6.88
CA LEU A 18 9.75 6.99 6.89
C LEU A 18 10.39 7.01 8.29
N ASP A 19 9.58 7.15 9.36
CA ASP A 19 10.04 7.22 10.74
C ASP A 19 11.01 8.40 11.03
N LEU A 20 10.96 9.46 10.19
CA LEU A 20 11.76 10.67 10.37
C LEU A 20 11.11 11.68 11.33
N VAL A 21 9.79 11.56 11.52
CA VAL A 21 8.96 12.39 12.40
C VAL A 21 8.17 11.43 13.29
N SER A 22 8.15 11.69 14.60
CA SER A 22 7.41 10.82 15.53
C SER A 22 5.89 11.01 15.37
N PRO A 23 5.06 10.03 15.79
CA PRO A 23 3.61 10.16 15.77
C PRO A 23 3.11 11.42 16.52
N GLU A 24 3.67 11.69 17.69
CA GLU A 24 3.34 12.88 18.50
C GLU A 24 3.64 14.20 17.76
N GLN A 25 4.78 14.26 17.06
CA GLN A 25 5.14 15.42 16.25
C GLN A 25 4.22 15.58 15.04
N TYR A 26 3.87 14.47 14.40
CA TYR A 26 2.95 14.47 13.26
C TYR A 26 1.54 14.95 13.67
N GLU A 27 1.01 14.43 14.79
CA GLU A 27 -0.28 14.85 15.33
C GLU A 27 -0.31 16.34 15.67
N ASP A 28 0.74 16.88 16.26
CA ASP A 28 0.86 18.31 16.57
C ASP A 28 0.84 19.18 15.29
N VAL A 29 1.51 18.75 14.21
CA VAL A 29 1.49 19.44 12.91
C VAL A 29 0.08 19.41 12.30
N VAL A 30 -0.57 18.25 12.31
CA VAL A 30 -1.93 18.07 11.78
C VAL A 30 -2.93 18.92 12.57
N ALA A 31 -2.83 18.94 13.90
CA ALA A 31 -3.71 19.72 14.78
C ALA A 31 -3.57 21.24 14.57
N LYS A 32 -2.35 21.73 14.31
CA LYS A 32 -2.09 23.15 13.99
C LYS A 32 -2.55 23.53 12.59
N GLY A 33 -2.62 22.57 11.68
CA GLY A 33 -3.00 22.78 10.27
C GLY A 33 -2.03 23.68 9.51
N ASN A 34 -0.83 23.91 10.05
CA ASN A 34 0.25 24.65 9.39
C ASN A 34 1.62 24.17 9.86
N ILE A 35 2.60 24.27 8.97
CA ILE A 35 4.02 24.09 9.32
C ILE A 35 4.57 25.47 9.59
N THR A 36 4.86 25.77 10.86
CA THR A 36 5.31 27.12 11.26
C THR A 36 6.68 27.40 10.63
N ARG A 37 6.77 28.42 9.76
CA ARG A 37 8.03 28.80 9.11
C ARG A 37 9.06 29.28 10.13
N LYS A 38 10.35 29.11 9.81
CA LYS A 38 11.47 29.56 10.66
C LYS A 38 11.34 31.03 11.08
N ASP A 39 10.86 31.89 10.19
CA ASP A 39 10.64 33.32 10.46
C ASP A 39 9.50 33.59 11.45
N ASP A 40 8.45 32.77 11.45
CA ASP A 40 7.32 32.91 12.37
C ASP A 40 7.67 32.33 13.75
N PHE A 41 8.51 31.30 13.79
CA PHE A 41 9.08 30.79 15.03
C PHE A 41 10.01 31.80 15.69
N GLU A 42 10.91 32.45 14.95
CA GLU A 42 11.78 33.51 15.48
C GLU A 42 10.98 34.72 15.98
N LYS A 43 9.90 35.12 15.27
CA LYS A 43 8.97 36.14 15.79
C LYS A 43 8.31 35.70 17.10
N THR A 44 7.91 34.45 17.22
CA THR A 44 7.29 33.91 18.44
C THR A 44 8.29 33.92 19.61
N LEU A 45 9.53 33.50 19.36
CA LEU A 45 10.61 33.59 20.35
C LEU A 45 10.91 35.03 20.76
N GLN A 46 10.84 35.97 19.82
CA GLN A 46 11.03 37.39 20.10
C GLN A 46 9.91 37.94 20.97
N ILE A 47 8.64 37.65 20.66
CA ILE A 47 7.48 38.04 21.47
C ILE A 47 7.60 37.47 22.90
N GLU A 48 8.00 36.21 23.01
CA GLU A 48 8.18 35.55 24.31
C GLU A 48 9.37 36.13 25.09
N ALA A 49 10.49 36.43 24.43
CA ALA A 49 11.61 37.13 25.04
C ALA A 49 11.20 38.51 25.57
N ASP A 50 10.40 39.26 24.81
CA ASP A 50 9.88 40.56 25.22
C ASP A 50 8.90 40.45 26.41
N SER A 51 8.09 39.40 26.46
CA SER A 51 7.23 39.10 27.61
C SER A 51 8.02 38.74 28.87
N LEU A 52 9.10 37.96 28.74
CA LEU A 52 9.97 37.60 29.88
C LEU A 52 10.75 38.81 30.40
N ARG A 53 11.16 39.73 29.52
CA ARG A 53 11.74 41.02 29.91
C ARG A 53 10.74 41.87 30.68
N ALA A 54 9.49 41.94 30.20
CA ALA A 54 8.43 42.67 30.89
C ALA A 54 8.08 42.07 32.28
N ALA A 55 8.29 40.75 32.45
CA ALA A 55 8.14 40.06 33.73
C ALA A 55 9.35 40.23 34.69
N GLY A 56 10.41 40.94 34.27
CA GLY A 56 11.56 41.27 35.10
C GLY A 56 12.67 40.21 35.18
N LEU A 57 12.72 39.26 34.23
CA LEU A 57 13.84 38.32 34.14
C LEU A 57 15.10 39.00 33.55
N GLU A 58 16.27 38.57 33.99
CA GLU A 58 17.55 39.03 33.43
C GLU A 58 17.78 38.50 32.01
N ASP A 59 18.36 39.32 31.13
CA ASP A 59 18.65 38.97 29.73
C ASP A 59 19.51 37.71 29.58
N SER A 60 20.39 37.42 30.55
CA SER A 60 21.21 36.20 30.61
C SER A 60 20.36 34.94 30.72
N THR A 61 19.29 34.99 31.53
CA THR A 61 18.36 33.88 31.74
C THR A 61 17.41 33.75 30.56
N ILE A 62 16.95 34.87 30.00
CA ILE A 62 16.11 34.89 28.80
C ILE A 62 16.86 34.26 27.62
N ALA A 63 18.14 34.62 27.42
CA ALA A 63 18.97 34.03 26.37
C ALA A 63 19.09 32.51 26.51
N LEU A 64 19.30 31.99 27.73
CA LEU A 64 19.36 30.55 27.99
C LEU A 64 18.03 29.83 27.66
N VAL A 65 16.90 30.43 28.04
CA VAL A 65 15.56 29.87 27.78
C VAL A 65 15.27 29.85 26.28
N ILE A 66 15.54 30.95 25.57
CA ILE A 66 15.32 31.04 24.13
C ILE A 66 16.24 30.09 23.36
N ASP A 67 17.52 29.98 23.73
CA ASP A 67 18.45 29.02 23.10
C ASP A 67 18.11 27.57 23.41
N ALA A 68 17.57 27.27 24.59
CA ALA A 68 17.01 25.95 24.88
C ALA A 68 15.81 25.64 23.98
N LYS A 69 14.90 26.61 23.80
CA LYS A 69 13.73 26.47 22.91
C LYS A 69 14.09 26.37 21.43
N ARG A 70 15.12 27.09 20.97
CA ARG A 70 15.66 26.96 19.59
C ARG A 70 16.23 25.57 19.34
N ARG A 71 17.00 25.04 20.31
CA ARG A 71 17.59 23.70 20.22
C ARG A 71 16.54 22.59 20.25
N ASN A 72 15.48 22.79 21.02
CA ASN A 72 14.35 21.87 21.10
C ASN A 72 13.22 22.21 20.12
N ASN A 73 13.46 23.01 19.06
CA ASN A 73 12.41 23.39 18.13
C ASN A 73 11.99 22.17 17.28
N PRO A 74 10.80 21.58 17.50
CA PRO A 74 10.35 20.44 16.71
C PRO A 74 10.19 20.79 15.23
N ASN A 75 9.95 22.07 14.90
CA ASN A 75 9.83 22.50 13.51
C ASN A 75 11.15 22.37 12.73
N ASN A 76 12.32 22.51 13.39
CA ASN A 76 13.60 22.30 12.69
C ASN A 76 13.73 20.85 12.24
N GLN A 77 13.37 19.89 13.10
CA GLN A 77 13.38 18.48 12.74
C GLN A 77 12.39 18.18 11.60
N ILE A 78 11.18 18.77 11.62
CA ILE A 78 10.20 18.64 10.54
C ILE A 78 10.77 19.17 9.21
N PHE A 79 11.37 20.36 9.19
CA PHE A 79 11.98 20.90 7.97
C PHE A 79 13.17 20.06 7.47
N GLU A 80 14.00 19.54 8.38
CA GLU A 80 15.07 18.61 8.01
C GLU A 80 14.51 17.32 7.39
N SER A 81 13.41 16.79 7.92
CA SER A 81 12.73 15.61 7.40
C SER A 81 12.12 15.88 6.01
N ILE A 82 11.44 17.02 5.83
CA ILE A 82 10.93 17.47 4.52
C ILE A 82 12.07 17.59 3.50
N ALA A 83 13.23 18.12 3.90
CA ALA A 83 14.40 18.22 3.04
C ALA A 83 14.97 16.83 2.69
N LYS A 84 14.99 15.89 3.64
CA LYS A 84 15.40 14.49 3.38
C LYS A 84 14.47 13.81 2.36
N VAL A 85 13.16 13.98 2.49
CA VAL A 85 12.17 13.45 1.53
C VAL A 85 12.40 14.06 0.15
N SER A 86 12.52 15.39 0.07
CA SER A 86 12.71 16.10 -1.21
C SER A 86 13.99 15.69 -1.93
N ASN A 87 15.05 15.37 -1.18
CA ASN A 87 16.33 14.89 -1.75
C ASN A 87 16.34 13.37 -2.02
N GLY A 88 15.45 12.61 -1.38
CA GLY A 88 15.37 11.16 -1.49
C GLY A 88 14.49 10.67 -2.64
N LEU A 89 13.45 11.44 -2.97
CA LEU A 89 12.49 11.08 -4.02
C LEU A 89 12.79 11.79 -5.34
N SER A 90 12.91 11.02 -6.42
CA SER A 90 13.09 11.54 -7.78
C SER A 90 11.71 11.74 -8.42
N VAL A 91 11.02 12.78 -8.00
CA VAL A 91 9.67 13.14 -8.48
C VAL A 91 9.75 13.92 -9.79
N ALA A 92 8.99 13.49 -10.81
CA ALA A 92 8.97 14.14 -12.11
C ALA A 92 8.07 15.38 -12.14
N ILE A 93 6.91 15.29 -11.48
CA ILE A 93 5.94 16.37 -11.31
C ILE A 93 5.50 16.45 -9.85
N PRO A 94 5.35 17.64 -9.24
CA PRO A 94 5.07 17.75 -7.80
C PRO A 94 3.81 17.01 -7.31
N GLU A 95 2.82 16.79 -8.18
CA GLU A 95 1.61 16.04 -7.87
C GLU A 95 1.87 14.56 -7.48
N GLU A 96 3.03 13.99 -7.80
CA GLU A 96 3.40 12.64 -7.35
C GLU A 96 3.55 12.57 -5.82
N TYR A 97 3.92 13.67 -5.15
CA TYR A 97 3.94 13.72 -3.68
C TYR A 97 2.55 13.49 -3.11
N THR A 98 1.52 14.06 -3.74
CA THR A 98 0.12 13.89 -3.33
C THR A 98 -0.30 12.43 -3.45
N SER A 99 -0.05 11.78 -4.59
CA SER A 99 -0.40 10.36 -4.76
C SER A 99 0.34 9.44 -3.79
N ILE A 100 1.60 9.73 -3.46
CA ILE A 100 2.35 8.98 -2.46
C ILE A 100 1.76 9.18 -1.06
N ALA A 101 1.49 10.43 -0.67
CA ALA A 101 0.92 10.75 0.63
C ALA A 101 -0.47 10.15 0.80
N GLU A 102 -1.33 10.19 -0.23
CA GLU A 102 -2.65 9.55 -0.23
C GLU A 102 -2.53 8.04 0.02
N ALA A 103 -1.63 7.34 -0.69
CA ALA A 103 -1.40 5.91 -0.49
C ALA A 103 -0.91 5.59 0.94
N ILE A 104 -0.09 6.45 1.54
CA ILE A 104 0.37 6.31 2.92
C ILE A 104 -0.79 6.48 3.91
N LEU A 105 -1.63 7.50 3.73
CA LEU A 105 -2.79 7.72 4.60
C LEU A 105 -3.81 6.57 4.48
N GLU A 106 -4.02 6.05 3.27
CA GLU A 106 -4.85 4.88 3.05
C GLU A 106 -4.27 3.63 3.73
N TYR A 107 -2.95 3.44 3.66
CA TYR A 107 -2.27 2.37 4.37
C TYR A 107 -2.41 2.49 5.89
N ASP A 108 -2.22 3.70 6.42
CA ASP A 108 -2.29 4.00 7.86
C ASP A 108 -3.70 3.73 8.43
N GLU A 109 -4.75 4.11 7.69
CA GLU A 109 -6.15 3.80 8.04
C GLU A 109 -6.39 2.28 8.12
N LEU A 110 -5.74 1.48 7.27
CA LEU A 110 -5.83 0.02 7.32
C LEU A 110 -5.01 -0.56 8.47
N LEU A 111 -3.79 -0.05 8.68
CA LEU A 111 -2.88 -0.49 9.72
C LEU A 111 -3.45 -0.22 11.12
N HIS A 112 -4.12 0.91 11.29
CA HIS A 112 -4.72 1.39 12.54
C HIS A 112 -6.25 1.35 12.51
N ALA A 113 -6.82 0.40 11.76
CA ALA A 113 -8.26 0.18 11.72
C ALA A 113 -8.85 0.00 13.14
N LYS A 114 -10.10 0.43 13.33
CA LYS A 114 -10.77 0.45 14.64
C LYS A 114 -10.74 -0.89 15.39
N VAL A 115 -10.81 -1.97 14.63
CA VAL A 115 -10.76 -3.33 15.16
C VAL A 115 -9.77 -4.11 14.32
N THR A 116 -8.70 -4.57 14.95
CA THR A 116 -7.68 -5.41 14.33
C THR A 116 -7.57 -6.76 15.04
N LEU A 117 -7.21 -7.81 14.32
CA LEU A 117 -6.78 -9.09 14.89
C LEU A 117 -5.43 -9.46 14.29
N SER A 118 -4.41 -9.56 15.14
CA SER A 118 -3.06 -9.96 14.74
C SER A 118 -2.96 -11.46 14.51
N LEU A 119 -1.88 -11.91 13.83
CA LEU A 119 -1.60 -13.35 13.66
C LEU A 119 -1.43 -14.10 14.99
N GLU A 120 -0.90 -13.45 16.03
CA GLU A 120 -0.69 -14.08 17.34
C GLU A 120 -2.00 -14.28 18.09
N GLU A 121 -2.88 -13.28 18.06
CA GLU A 121 -4.22 -13.38 18.62
C GLU A 121 -5.05 -14.41 17.87
N ALA A 122 -5.03 -14.39 16.53
CA ALA A 122 -5.68 -15.39 15.69
C ALA A 122 -5.18 -16.81 16.00
N ALA A 123 -3.87 -17.00 16.20
CA ALA A 123 -3.32 -18.30 16.56
C ALA A 123 -3.78 -18.77 17.95
N ASN A 124 -3.91 -17.87 18.92
CA ASN A 124 -4.46 -18.20 20.24
C ASN A 124 -5.94 -18.63 20.13
N ASP A 125 -6.72 -17.93 19.32
CA ASP A 125 -8.12 -18.30 19.09
C ASP A 125 -8.25 -19.66 18.38
N ALA A 126 -7.38 -19.91 17.39
CA ALA A 126 -7.34 -21.19 16.67
C ALA A 126 -7.00 -22.37 17.60
N GLU A 127 -6.17 -22.18 18.62
CA GLU A 127 -5.83 -23.22 19.61
C GLU A 127 -7.08 -23.71 20.36
N LEU A 128 -7.99 -22.79 20.71
CA LEU A 128 -9.24 -23.11 21.39
C LEU A 128 -10.20 -23.92 20.49
N ILE A 129 -10.13 -23.70 19.19
CA ILE A 129 -10.99 -24.34 18.18
C ILE A 129 -10.40 -25.70 17.76
N ASN A 130 -9.07 -25.82 17.71
CA ASN A 130 -8.35 -26.99 17.19
C ASN A 130 -7.88 -27.95 18.30
N ASP A 131 -8.75 -28.23 19.28
CA ASP A 131 -8.49 -29.19 20.37
C ASP A 131 -7.13 -28.96 21.11
N GLY A 132 -6.70 -27.71 21.24
CA GLY A 132 -5.46 -27.33 21.92
C GLY A 132 -4.20 -27.32 21.05
N ILE A 133 -4.31 -27.42 19.72
CA ILE A 133 -3.16 -27.30 18.81
C ILE A 133 -3.05 -25.85 18.32
N LYS A 134 -2.06 -25.12 18.84
CA LYS A 134 -1.74 -23.76 18.39
C LYS A 134 -0.97 -23.75 17.06
N PRO A 135 -1.49 -23.15 15.99
CA PRO A 135 -0.76 -22.99 14.73
C PRO A 135 0.29 -21.86 14.83
N ASN A 136 1.40 -21.98 14.09
CA ASN A 136 2.38 -20.91 13.97
C ASN A 136 2.11 -20.05 12.72
N TYR A 137 1.12 -19.16 12.81
CA TYR A 137 0.73 -18.30 11.69
C TYR A 137 1.81 -17.27 11.31
N ARG A 138 2.55 -16.72 12.28
CA ARG A 138 3.64 -15.77 12.03
C ARG A 138 4.78 -16.38 11.22
N GLU A 139 5.27 -17.56 11.61
CA GLU A 139 6.33 -18.24 10.87
C GLU A 139 5.89 -18.59 9.45
N LEU A 140 4.64 -19.03 9.29
CA LEU A 140 4.08 -19.32 7.97
C LEU A 140 4.00 -18.05 7.10
N ALA A 141 3.50 -16.94 7.63
CA ALA A 141 3.44 -15.66 6.91
C ALA A 141 4.84 -15.21 6.45
N ASN A 142 5.83 -15.27 7.35
CA ASN A 142 7.23 -14.93 7.04
C ASN A 142 7.79 -15.83 5.93
N ARG A 143 7.50 -17.15 5.96
CA ARG A 143 7.91 -18.10 4.91
C ARG A 143 7.31 -17.77 3.54
N PHE A 144 6.11 -17.21 3.50
CA PHE A 144 5.44 -16.75 2.27
C PHE A 144 5.83 -15.34 1.86
N GLY A 145 6.62 -14.65 2.68
CA GLY A 145 7.21 -13.35 2.36
C GLY A 145 6.42 -12.16 2.88
N PHE A 146 5.53 -12.36 3.84
CA PHE A 146 4.81 -11.26 4.47
C PHE A 146 5.53 -10.77 5.73
N SER A 147 5.74 -9.47 5.85
CA SER A 147 6.28 -8.81 7.05
C SER A 147 5.19 -8.57 8.09
N ASN A 148 3.99 -8.21 7.62
CA ASN A 148 2.81 -8.03 8.46
C ASN A 148 1.58 -8.64 7.80
N VAL A 149 0.72 -9.25 8.60
CA VAL A 149 -0.63 -9.64 8.17
C VAL A 149 -1.58 -9.41 9.34
N GLN A 150 -2.70 -8.75 9.11
CA GLN A 150 -3.71 -8.51 10.12
C GLN A 150 -5.11 -8.49 9.54
N MET A 151 -6.08 -8.96 10.32
CA MET A 151 -7.48 -8.70 10.02
C MET A 151 -7.80 -7.25 10.41
N CYS A 152 -8.54 -6.55 9.56
CA CYS A 152 -9.07 -5.21 9.80
C CYS A 152 -10.59 -5.26 9.68
N SER A 153 -11.30 -4.74 10.67
CA SER A 153 -12.76 -4.66 10.68
C SER A 153 -13.23 -3.22 10.84
N SER A 154 -14.44 -2.93 10.35
CA SER A 154 -15.02 -1.58 10.30
C SER A 154 -14.22 -0.60 9.42
N VAL A 155 -13.61 -1.10 8.34
CA VAL A 155 -12.87 -0.28 7.37
C VAL A 155 -13.87 0.45 6.47
N PRO A 156 -13.84 1.79 6.40
CA PRO A 156 -14.73 2.54 5.55
C PRO A 156 -14.28 2.49 4.09
N ILE A 157 -15.13 2.01 3.19
CA ILE A 157 -14.91 2.06 1.74
C ILE A 157 -16.04 2.86 1.10
N VAL A 158 -15.68 3.78 0.21
CA VAL A 158 -16.65 4.54 -0.58
C VAL A 158 -16.50 4.17 -2.04
N PHE A 159 -17.55 3.58 -2.60
CA PHE A 159 -17.65 3.33 -4.03
C PHE A 159 -18.31 4.53 -4.70
N CYS A 160 -17.57 5.19 -5.58
CA CYS A 160 -18.07 6.31 -6.37
C CYS A 160 -18.21 5.89 -7.83
N SER A 161 -19.37 6.18 -8.42
CA SER A 161 -19.61 6.05 -9.85
C SER A 161 -20.10 7.37 -10.42
N TYR A 162 -19.42 7.81 -11.48
CA TYR A 162 -19.68 9.10 -12.13
C TYR A 162 -20.10 8.94 -13.60
N GLY A 163 -20.14 7.70 -14.12
CA GLY A 163 -20.54 7.40 -15.47
C GLY A 163 -20.30 5.95 -15.87
N TYR A 164 -20.38 5.70 -17.17
CA TYR A 164 -20.13 4.40 -17.78
C TYR A 164 -19.30 4.58 -19.06
N THR A 165 -18.58 3.53 -19.44
CA THR A 165 -17.86 3.47 -20.72
C THR A 165 -18.17 2.13 -21.41
N ARG A 166 -17.78 1.98 -22.67
CA ARG A 166 -17.87 0.69 -23.36
C ARG A 166 -16.79 -0.25 -22.85
N LYS A 167 -17.11 -1.54 -22.78
CA LYS A 167 -16.22 -2.62 -22.32
C LYS A 167 -14.91 -2.71 -23.14
N GLU A 168 -14.98 -2.36 -24.42
CA GLU A 168 -13.84 -2.40 -25.33
C GLU A 168 -13.51 -0.98 -25.84
N GLN A 169 -12.21 -0.70 -25.89
CA GLN A 169 -11.66 0.53 -26.45
C GLN A 169 -11.70 0.47 -27.99
N PHE A 170 -12.33 1.46 -28.62
CA PHE A 170 -12.28 1.64 -30.08
C PHE A 170 -11.41 2.87 -30.40
N GLY A 171 -10.18 2.63 -30.87
CA GLY A 171 -9.17 3.68 -31.14
C GLY A 171 -8.44 4.16 -29.88
N ASP A 172 -7.65 5.22 -29.98
CA ASP A 172 -6.71 5.62 -28.90
C ASP A 172 -7.37 6.26 -27.66
N ARG A 173 -8.71 6.39 -27.61
CA ARG A 173 -9.40 7.10 -26.52
C ARG A 173 -10.64 6.37 -26.02
N ILE A 174 -10.66 6.08 -24.72
CA ILE A 174 -11.86 5.63 -24.00
C ILE A 174 -12.72 6.87 -23.69
N LYS A 175 -13.99 6.86 -24.13
CA LYS A 175 -14.94 7.95 -23.85
C LYS A 175 -15.86 7.58 -22.70
N LEU A 176 -15.57 8.15 -21.53
CA LEU A 176 -16.47 8.13 -20.38
C LEU A 176 -17.76 8.92 -20.68
N ARG A 177 -18.90 8.27 -20.55
CA ARG A 177 -20.24 8.89 -20.56
C ARG A 177 -20.65 9.12 -19.12
N GLY A 178 -20.60 10.38 -18.69
CA GLY A 178 -21.12 10.76 -17.38
C GLY A 178 -22.61 10.46 -17.26
N PHE A 179 -23.07 10.19 -16.04
CA PHE A 179 -24.50 10.04 -15.78
C PHE A 179 -25.28 11.31 -16.15
N PRO A 180 -26.60 11.20 -16.43
CA PRO A 180 -27.44 12.36 -16.65
C PRO A 180 -27.29 13.36 -15.50
N ARG A 181 -27.22 14.65 -15.84
CA ARG A 181 -27.12 15.72 -14.85
C ARG A 181 -28.52 16.00 -14.30
N GLU A 182 -28.75 15.68 -13.04
CA GLU A 182 -30.00 15.97 -12.33
C GLU A 182 -29.92 17.27 -11.52
N MET A 183 -28.71 17.75 -11.23
CA MET A 183 -28.43 18.94 -10.41
C MET A 183 -27.59 20.00 -11.15
N GLU A 184 -27.33 21.13 -10.51
CA GLU A 184 -26.42 22.15 -11.05
C GLU A 184 -24.97 21.64 -11.17
N LYS A 185 -24.56 20.63 -10.39
CA LYS A 185 -23.25 19.97 -10.58
C LYS A 185 -23.45 18.60 -11.24
N ARG A 186 -22.37 18.00 -11.76
CA ARG A 186 -22.43 16.63 -12.27
C ARG A 186 -22.73 15.66 -11.13
N ASN A 187 -23.55 14.66 -11.40
CA ASN A 187 -23.92 13.64 -10.43
C ASN A 187 -22.77 12.63 -10.26
N ILE A 188 -22.44 12.32 -9.01
CA ILE A 188 -21.60 11.20 -8.61
C ILE A 188 -22.44 10.39 -7.62
N TYR A 189 -22.75 9.15 -7.97
CA TYR A 189 -23.43 8.23 -7.06
C TYR A 189 -22.37 7.58 -6.18
N ALA A 190 -22.54 7.72 -4.86
CA ALA A 190 -21.63 7.15 -3.88
C ALA A 190 -22.38 6.17 -2.97
N ALA A 191 -21.78 5.02 -2.72
CA ALA A 191 -22.21 4.07 -1.71
C ALA A 191 -21.09 3.91 -0.69
N ARG A 192 -21.39 4.19 0.58
CA ARG A 192 -20.48 3.93 1.69
C ARG A 192 -20.75 2.53 2.24
N LEU A 193 -19.69 1.78 2.42
CA LEU A 193 -19.65 0.46 3.03
C LEU A 193 -18.70 0.52 4.24
N GLU A 194 -19.05 -0.17 5.31
CA GLU A 194 -18.07 -0.56 6.34
C GLU A 194 -17.84 -2.05 6.17
N THR A 195 -16.60 -2.43 5.90
CA THR A 195 -16.23 -3.82 5.57
C THR A 195 -15.21 -4.37 6.55
N GLU A 196 -15.10 -5.69 6.53
CA GLU A 196 -13.96 -6.42 7.03
C GLU A 196 -13.01 -6.77 5.87
N GLY A 197 -11.73 -6.95 6.19
CA GLY A 197 -10.69 -7.32 5.24
C GLY A 197 -9.42 -7.81 5.93
N VAL A 198 -8.50 -8.39 5.17
CA VAL A 198 -7.17 -8.78 5.66
C VAL A 198 -6.13 -7.96 4.92
N LEU A 199 -5.32 -7.25 5.68
CA LEU A 199 -4.15 -6.52 5.20
C LEU A 199 -2.95 -7.46 5.19
N PHE A 200 -2.27 -7.54 4.05
CA PHE A 200 -1.01 -8.24 3.84
C PHE A 200 0.04 -7.22 3.43
N GLU A 201 1.08 -7.04 4.22
CA GLU A 201 2.29 -6.30 3.85
C GLU A 201 3.37 -7.30 3.45
N ILE A 202 3.91 -7.14 2.25
CA ILE A 202 4.97 -8.02 1.74
C ILE A 202 6.32 -7.43 2.16
N ASP A 203 7.23 -8.31 2.57
CA ASP A 203 8.60 -7.96 2.95
C ASP A 203 9.33 -7.29 1.78
N ARG A 204 9.65 -6.00 1.95
CA ARG A 204 10.31 -5.15 0.94
C ARG A 204 11.65 -5.74 0.51
N LYS A 205 12.44 -6.21 1.48
CA LYS A 205 13.76 -6.77 1.21
C LYS A 205 13.63 -8.03 0.36
N ARG A 206 12.66 -8.90 0.67
CA ARG A 206 12.41 -10.14 -0.07
C ARG A 206 11.95 -9.87 -1.49
N ILE A 207 11.13 -8.85 -1.73
CA ILE A 207 10.79 -8.41 -3.10
C ILE A 207 12.05 -7.97 -3.83
N ILE A 208 12.88 -7.11 -3.23
CA ILE A 208 14.11 -6.60 -3.86
C ILE A 208 15.09 -7.73 -4.17
N ASP A 209 15.32 -8.65 -3.22
CA ASP A 209 16.14 -9.83 -3.40
C ASP A 209 15.61 -10.71 -4.55
N TRP A 210 14.29 -10.89 -4.64
CA TRP A 210 13.65 -11.64 -5.71
C TRP A 210 13.77 -10.96 -7.08
N LEU A 211 13.64 -9.63 -7.14
CA LEU A 211 13.85 -8.86 -8.36
C LEU A 211 15.28 -9.02 -8.87
N LEU A 212 16.27 -9.02 -7.97
CA LEU A 212 17.68 -9.21 -8.31
C LEU A 212 17.98 -10.63 -8.79
N GLU A 213 17.48 -11.64 -8.08
CA GLU A 213 17.69 -13.04 -8.43
C GLU A 213 17.13 -13.36 -9.82
N ASN A 214 16.03 -12.71 -10.20
CA ASN A 214 15.40 -12.80 -11.52
C ASN A 214 15.87 -11.73 -12.52
N ARG A 215 16.86 -10.90 -12.17
CA ARG A 215 17.46 -9.87 -13.03
C ARG A 215 16.47 -8.81 -13.56
N PHE A 216 15.39 -8.54 -12.82
CA PHE A 216 14.50 -7.41 -13.08
C PHE A 216 15.15 -6.07 -12.70
N ILE A 217 16.09 -6.09 -11.76
CA ILE A 217 16.94 -4.97 -11.40
C ILE A 217 18.39 -5.43 -11.29
N THR A 218 19.31 -4.47 -11.38
CA THR A 218 20.75 -4.67 -11.21
C THR A 218 21.22 -4.27 -9.80
N ASP A 219 22.45 -4.62 -9.44
CA ASP A 219 23.03 -4.20 -8.15
C ASP A 219 23.11 -2.66 -8.00
N SER A 220 23.23 -1.93 -9.11
CA SER A 220 23.26 -0.46 -9.10
C SER A 220 21.90 0.19 -8.81
N GLU A 221 20.83 -0.58 -8.97
CA GLU A 221 19.46 -0.12 -8.76
C GLU A 221 18.92 -0.47 -7.36
N LYS A 222 19.71 -1.15 -6.51
CA LYS A 222 19.32 -1.51 -5.13
C LYS A 222 19.13 -0.28 -4.22
N PRO A 223 18.38 -0.44 -3.12
CA PRO A 223 18.45 0.49 -2.00
C PRO A 223 19.89 0.62 -1.47
N LYS A 224 20.18 1.75 -0.81
CA LYS A 224 21.52 2.05 -0.27
C LYS A 224 21.94 1.09 0.84
N SER A 225 20.99 0.57 1.60
CA SER A 225 21.19 -0.43 2.65
C SER A 225 19.91 -1.23 2.86
N ASP A 226 19.98 -2.27 3.69
CA ASP A 226 18.84 -3.08 4.13
C ASP A 226 18.09 -2.44 5.31
N SER A 227 18.32 -1.16 5.61
CA SER A 227 17.54 -0.45 6.63
C SER A 227 16.09 -0.22 6.16
N GLU A 228 15.13 -0.28 7.08
CA GLU A 228 13.72 -0.02 6.77
C GLU A 228 13.51 1.33 6.06
N TYR A 229 14.26 2.37 6.48
CA TYR A 229 14.23 3.68 5.85
C TYR A 229 14.61 3.61 4.35
N ASP A 230 15.74 2.98 4.02
CA ASP A 230 16.22 2.89 2.64
C ASP A 230 15.33 1.99 1.78
N LEU A 231 14.76 0.92 2.37
CA LEU A 231 13.80 0.06 1.70
C LEU A 231 12.49 0.79 1.39
N LYS A 232 11.90 1.48 2.37
CA LYS A 232 10.69 2.30 2.18
C LYS A 232 10.94 3.39 1.13
N MET A 233 12.02 4.14 1.25
CA MET A 233 12.40 5.19 0.30
C MET A 233 12.54 4.65 -1.13
N TRP A 234 13.15 3.48 -1.29
CA TRP A 234 13.31 2.85 -2.59
C TRP A 234 11.96 2.54 -3.25
N PHE A 235 11.01 1.97 -2.52
CA PHE A 235 9.67 1.70 -3.08
C PHE A 235 8.91 2.98 -3.43
N LEU A 236 8.99 4.00 -2.57
CA LEU A 236 8.34 5.30 -2.83
C LEU A 236 8.93 6.00 -4.07
N ASP A 237 10.23 5.86 -4.32
CA ASP A 237 10.87 6.47 -5.49
C ASP A 237 10.69 5.64 -6.78
N ARG A 238 10.87 4.32 -6.71
CA ARG A 238 10.96 3.47 -7.90
C ARG A 238 9.60 3.03 -8.45
N ILE A 239 8.57 2.97 -7.60
CA ILE A 239 7.24 2.50 -8.01
C ILE A 239 6.35 3.69 -8.35
N GLN A 240 6.01 3.82 -9.62
CA GLN A 240 5.19 4.93 -10.11
C GLN A 240 3.74 4.49 -10.27
N SER A 241 2.94 4.67 -9.22
CA SER A 241 1.52 4.26 -9.20
C SER A 241 0.69 4.86 -10.34
N GLY A 242 1.06 6.03 -10.85
CA GLY A 242 0.38 6.68 -11.98
C GLY A 242 0.49 5.93 -13.32
N LEU A 243 1.42 4.98 -13.46
CA LEU A 243 1.52 4.11 -14.64
C LEU A 243 0.53 2.95 -14.63
N ILE A 244 -0.08 2.66 -13.47
CA ILE A 244 -0.99 1.54 -13.26
C ILE A 244 -2.40 2.04 -13.57
N THR A 245 -2.88 1.80 -14.79
CA THR A 245 -4.22 2.25 -15.21
C THR A 245 -5.16 1.08 -15.46
N PRO A 246 -6.47 1.20 -15.15
CA PRO A 246 -7.38 0.05 -15.09
C PRO A 246 -7.44 -0.87 -16.31
N PHE A 247 -7.22 -0.34 -17.52
CA PHE A 247 -7.54 -1.03 -18.77
C PHE A 247 -6.33 -1.31 -19.67
N THR A 248 -5.15 -0.82 -19.31
CA THR A 248 -3.94 -0.96 -20.11
C THR A 248 -2.86 -1.66 -19.31
N GLU A 249 -1.99 -2.38 -20.00
CA GLU A 249 -0.77 -2.88 -19.37
C GLU A 249 0.11 -1.71 -18.95
N ILE A 250 0.91 -1.93 -17.90
CA ILE A 250 1.90 -0.96 -17.44
C ILE A 250 2.96 -0.78 -18.53
N ASP A 251 3.24 0.48 -18.87
CA ASP A 251 4.29 0.87 -19.80
C ASP A 251 5.67 0.57 -19.19
N ASP A 252 6.43 -0.32 -19.84
CA ASP A 252 7.76 -0.78 -19.44
C ASP A 252 8.89 -0.19 -20.30
N THR A 253 8.63 0.91 -21.01
CA THR A 253 9.66 1.59 -21.81
C THR A 253 10.71 2.30 -20.96
N SER A 254 10.30 2.88 -19.82
CA SER A 254 11.19 3.56 -18.88
C SER A 254 11.72 2.60 -17.81
N ASP A 255 12.83 2.94 -17.16
CA ASP A 255 13.39 2.11 -16.09
C ASP A 255 12.45 2.02 -14.88
N LYS A 256 11.83 3.13 -14.46
CA LYS A 256 10.77 3.11 -13.43
C LYS A 256 9.56 2.28 -13.88
N GLY A 257 9.20 2.33 -15.16
CA GLY A 257 8.11 1.53 -15.73
C GLY A 257 8.37 0.02 -15.65
N LYS A 258 9.57 -0.44 -16.01
CA LYS A 258 9.96 -1.86 -15.89
C LYS A 258 9.88 -2.36 -14.45
N ILE A 259 10.43 -1.58 -13.50
CA ILE A 259 10.42 -1.94 -12.09
C ILE A 259 8.98 -1.94 -11.55
N THR A 260 8.21 -0.90 -11.89
CA THR A 260 6.78 -0.79 -11.51
C THR A 260 6.00 -2.00 -12.01
N LYS A 261 6.16 -2.38 -13.29
CA LYS A 261 5.51 -3.54 -13.87
C LYS A 261 5.90 -4.83 -13.16
N ALA A 262 7.19 -5.08 -12.95
CA ALA A 262 7.66 -6.29 -12.28
C ALA A 262 7.13 -6.42 -10.84
N VAL A 263 7.21 -5.34 -10.04
CA VAL A 263 6.68 -5.32 -8.67
C VAL A 263 5.18 -5.46 -8.65
N TYR A 264 4.46 -4.68 -9.48
CA TYR A 264 3.02 -4.73 -9.51
C TYR A 264 2.52 -6.11 -9.96
N THR A 265 3.10 -6.70 -11.01
CA THR A 265 2.73 -8.06 -11.46
C THR A 265 2.92 -9.09 -10.36
N LEU A 266 3.99 -9.00 -9.57
CA LEU A 266 4.19 -9.89 -8.42
C LEU A 266 3.09 -9.70 -7.37
N VAL A 267 2.89 -8.47 -6.89
CA VAL A 267 1.93 -8.14 -5.82
C VAL A 267 0.49 -8.45 -6.26
N HIS A 268 0.13 -8.11 -7.49
CA HIS A 268 -1.17 -8.38 -8.10
C HIS A 268 -1.43 -9.88 -8.28
N SER A 269 -0.42 -10.64 -8.72
CA SER A 269 -0.55 -12.11 -8.83
C SER A 269 -0.72 -12.76 -7.45
N ILE A 270 0.00 -12.27 -6.42
CA ILE A 270 -0.19 -12.71 -5.02
C ILE A 270 -1.63 -12.41 -4.57
N SER A 271 -2.12 -11.19 -4.80
CA SER A 271 -3.48 -10.78 -4.44
C SER A 271 -4.53 -11.73 -5.05
N HIS A 272 -4.41 -12.03 -6.35
CA HIS A 272 -5.32 -12.90 -7.05
C HIS A 272 -5.29 -14.35 -6.54
N ALA A 273 -4.09 -14.88 -6.28
CA ALA A 273 -3.94 -16.21 -5.69
C ALA A 273 -4.58 -16.27 -4.29
N LEU A 274 -4.40 -15.22 -3.47
CA LEU A 274 -5.01 -15.13 -2.14
C LEU A 274 -6.53 -15.00 -2.20
N ILE A 275 -7.09 -14.12 -3.05
CA ILE A 275 -8.55 -13.94 -3.16
C ILE A 275 -9.24 -15.24 -3.59
N ARG A 276 -8.66 -15.96 -4.55
CA ARG A 276 -9.25 -17.20 -5.04
C ARG A 276 -9.39 -18.24 -3.95
N GLU A 277 -8.39 -18.37 -3.09
CA GLU A 277 -8.46 -19.28 -1.94
C GLU A 277 -9.26 -18.74 -0.78
N ALA A 278 -9.26 -17.41 -0.57
CA ALA A 278 -10.07 -16.77 0.45
C ALA A 278 -11.55 -17.12 0.23
N ALA A 279 -12.03 -16.98 -1.01
CA ALA A 279 -13.39 -17.33 -1.41
C ALA A 279 -13.76 -18.78 -1.05
N GLU A 280 -12.86 -19.74 -1.32
CA GLU A 280 -13.08 -21.15 -0.99
C GLU A 280 -13.07 -21.40 0.53
N VAL A 281 -12.17 -20.74 1.28
CA VAL A 281 -12.01 -20.93 2.73
C VAL A 281 -13.14 -20.27 3.51
N CYS A 282 -13.59 -19.08 3.11
CA CYS A 282 -14.67 -18.33 3.77
C CYS A 282 -16.07 -18.67 3.22
N GLY A 283 -16.16 -19.49 2.15
CA GLY A 283 -17.42 -19.91 1.56
C GLY A 283 -18.17 -18.79 0.82
N LEU A 284 -17.46 -17.74 0.40
CA LEU A 284 -18.01 -16.64 -0.39
C LEU A 284 -17.72 -16.84 -1.88
N ASP A 285 -18.55 -16.24 -2.74
CA ASP A 285 -18.20 -16.16 -4.16
C ASP A 285 -17.00 -15.22 -4.36
N LYS A 286 -16.15 -15.51 -5.35
CA LYS A 286 -14.99 -14.67 -5.71
C LYS A 286 -15.40 -13.23 -6.07
N SER A 287 -16.61 -13.03 -6.60
CA SER A 287 -17.19 -11.69 -6.87
C SER A 287 -17.53 -10.90 -5.61
N SER A 288 -17.53 -11.55 -4.44
CA SER A 288 -17.83 -10.92 -3.15
C SER A 288 -16.57 -10.43 -2.43
N LEU A 289 -15.40 -10.74 -2.96
CA LEU A 289 -14.11 -10.27 -2.47
C LEU A 289 -13.50 -9.32 -3.50
N SER A 290 -12.75 -8.33 -3.03
CA SER A 290 -12.05 -7.37 -3.87
C SER A 290 -10.69 -7.05 -3.28
N GLU A 291 -9.82 -6.51 -4.14
CA GLU A 291 -8.48 -6.09 -3.75
C GLU A 291 -8.35 -4.57 -3.68
N TYR A 292 -7.47 -4.14 -2.78
CA TYR A 292 -6.93 -2.80 -2.74
C TYR A 292 -5.41 -2.92 -2.61
N ILE A 293 -4.68 -2.54 -3.67
CA ILE A 293 -3.22 -2.73 -3.75
C ILE A 293 -2.52 -1.38 -3.63
N LEU A 294 -1.52 -1.33 -2.75
CA LEU A 294 -0.65 -0.19 -2.50
C LEU A 294 0.79 -0.59 -2.91
N PRO A 295 1.16 -0.47 -4.19
CA PRO A 295 2.38 -1.09 -4.72
C PRO A 295 3.67 -0.41 -4.26
N ASN A 296 3.60 0.87 -3.90
CA ASN A 296 4.68 1.63 -3.27
C ASN A 296 4.83 1.34 -1.76
N ILE A 297 3.86 0.65 -1.14
CA ILE A 297 3.87 0.20 0.28
C ILE A 297 3.79 -1.33 0.33
N PRO A 298 4.33 -2.02 -0.70
CA PRO A 298 3.92 -3.34 -1.20
C PRO A 298 2.86 -4.08 -0.35
N ALA A 299 1.66 -3.51 -0.32
CA ALA A 299 0.56 -3.96 0.53
C ALA A 299 -0.65 -4.37 -0.31
N ILE A 300 -1.37 -5.38 0.17
CA ILE A 300 -2.60 -5.90 -0.40
C ILE A 300 -3.64 -5.94 0.70
N PHE A 301 -4.77 -5.27 0.49
CA PHE A 301 -5.93 -5.41 1.34
C PHE A 301 -7.03 -6.15 0.60
N ILE A 302 -7.35 -7.35 1.08
CA ILE A 302 -8.43 -8.18 0.55
C ILE A 302 -9.66 -7.97 1.41
N TYR A 303 -10.76 -7.50 0.83
CA TYR A 303 -11.94 -7.13 1.60
C TYR A 303 -13.24 -7.65 1.00
N CYS A 304 -14.27 -7.73 1.83
CA CYS A 304 -15.61 -8.14 1.44
C CYS A 304 -16.34 -6.98 0.72
N ALA A 305 -16.47 -7.05 -0.60
CA ALA A 305 -17.13 -6.03 -1.41
C ALA A 305 -18.65 -6.23 -1.57
N ASN A 306 -19.31 -6.89 -0.62
CA ASN A 306 -20.73 -7.19 -0.77
C ASN A 306 -21.58 -5.91 -0.68
N SER A 307 -22.38 -5.65 -1.72
CA SER A 307 -23.21 -4.45 -1.82
C SER A 307 -24.37 -4.42 -0.82
N GLN A 308 -24.64 -5.54 -0.15
CA GLN A 308 -25.63 -5.65 0.92
C GLN A 308 -25.09 -5.24 2.30
N GLY A 309 -23.80 -4.92 2.42
CA GLY A 309 -23.24 -4.35 3.65
C GLY A 309 -23.15 -5.30 4.84
N PHE A 310 -23.16 -6.60 4.59
CA PHE A 310 -23.21 -7.60 5.65
C PHE A 310 -22.08 -8.62 5.45
N SER A 311 -20.88 -8.30 5.92
CA SER A 311 -19.84 -9.30 6.11
C SER A 311 -20.20 -10.10 7.37
N MET A 312 -20.71 -11.32 7.22
CA MET A 312 -21.11 -12.20 8.35
C MET A 312 -19.93 -12.69 9.20
N GLY A 313 -18.83 -11.93 9.29
CA GLY A 313 -17.57 -12.39 9.90
C GLY A 313 -16.88 -13.47 9.08
N ALA A 314 -17.24 -13.66 7.80
CA ALA A 314 -16.77 -14.81 7.02
C ALA A 314 -15.25 -14.75 6.79
N LEU A 315 -14.72 -13.58 6.44
CA LEU A 315 -13.29 -13.41 6.25
C LEU A 315 -12.57 -13.33 7.60
N TYR A 316 -13.20 -12.74 8.61
CA TYR A 316 -12.71 -12.76 9.99
C TYR A 316 -12.50 -14.19 10.50
N SER A 317 -13.53 -15.05 10.41
CA SER A 317 -13.46 -16.44 10.84
C SER A 317 -12.47 -17.26 10.00
N ALA A 318 -12.37 -16.99 8.70
CA ALA A 318 -11.37 -17.63 7.84
C ALA A 318 -9.94 -17.29 8.26
N PHE A 319 -9.66 -16.01 8.56
CA PHE A 319 -8.37 -15.57 9.09
C PHE A 319 -8.10 -16.15 10.49
N GLN A 320 -9.11 -16.15 11.36
CA GLN A 320 -8.98 -16.63 12.74
C GLN A 320 -8.68 -18.13 12.81
N SER A 321 -9.32 -18.96 11.97
CA SER A 321 -9.29 -20.43 12.12
C SER A 321 -8.57 -21.20 11.00
N GLN A 322 -8.44 -20.61 9.80
CA GLN A 322 -8.00 -21.32 8.60
C GLN A 322 -6.91 -20.57 7.82
N PHE A 323 -6.21 -19.60 8.45
CA PHE A 323 -5.17 -18.81 7.78
C PHE A 323 -4.04 -19.67 7.19
N ASP A 324 -3.64 -20.74 7.89
CA ASP A 324 -2.58 -21.61 7.38
C ASP A 324 -3.00 -22.41 6.15
N LYS A 325 -4.23 -22.92 6.15
CA LYS A 325 -4.83 -23.59 5.00
C LYS A 325 -4.96 -22.64 3.83
N TRP A 326 -5.41 -21.41 4.08
CA TRP A 326 -5.52 -20.36 3.07
C TRP A 326 -4.18 -20.12 2.36
N LEU A 327 -3.11 -19.82 3.09
CA LEU A 327 -1.79 -19.58 2.47
C LEU A 327 -1.25 -20.81 1.75
N LYS A 328 -1.29 -21.99 2.39
CA LYS A 328 -0.77 -23.24 1.80
C LYS A 328 -1.49 -23.57 0.49
N HIS A 329 -2.81 -23.47 0.48
CA HIS A 329 -3.60 -23.74 -0.72
C HIS A 329 -3.34 -22.70 -1.80
N ALA A 330 -3.12 -21.42 -1.46
CA ALA A 330 -2.85 -20.38 -2.45
C ALA A 330 -1.57 -20.69 -3.23
N LYS A 331 -0.52 -21.11 -2.51
CA LYS A 331 0.71 -21.58 -3.14
C LYS A 331 0.50 -22.85 -3.96
N GLU A 332 -0.18 -23.87 -3.44
CA GLU A 332 -0.34 -25.13 -4.19
C GLU A 332 -1.23 -24.99 -5.43
N ASN A 333 -2.27 -24.16 -5.37
CA ASN A 333 -3.17 -23.91 -6.50
C ASN A 333 -2.55 -22.94 -7.51
N SER A 334 -1.68 -22.02 -7.09
CA SER A 334 -0.89 -21.21 -8.04
C SER A 334 -0.03 -22.07 -8.97
N LYS A 335 0.35 -23.29 -8.58
CA LYS A 335 1.11 -24.20 -9.45
C LYS A 335 0.28 -24.89 -10.53
N LYS A 336 -1.05 -24.84 -10.47
CA LYS A 336 -1.94 -25.62 -11.35
C LYS A 336 -2.79 -24.73 -12.26
N CYS A 337 -2.84 -25.07 -13.55
CA CYS A 337 -3.84 -24.53 -14.46
C CYS A 337 -4.33 -25.63 -15.42
N ILE A 338 -5.64 -25.68 -15.67
CA ILE A 338 -6.24 -26.64 -16.61
C ILE A 338 -5.78 -26.41 -18.06
N PHE A 339 -5.31 -25.20 -18.37
CA PHE A 339 -4.81 -24.82 -19.69
C PHE A 339 -3.29 -24.93 -19.80
N ASP A 340 -2.61 -25.54 -18.83
CA ASP A 340 -1.18 -25.81 -18.95
C ASP A 340 -0.89 -26.88 -20.02
N PRO A 341 0.23 -26.76 -20.76
CA PRO A 341 1.30 -25.75 -20.60
C PRO A 341 1.07 -24.46 -21.40
N LEU A 342 -0.02 -24.34 -22.17
CA LEU A 342 -0.27 -23.15 -23.01
C LEU A 342 -0.35 -21.88 -22.15
N CYS A 343 -1.08 -21.94 -21.03
CA CYS A 343 -1.20 -20.82 -20.10
C CYS A 343 0.18 -20.37 -19.57
N ILE A 344 0.94 -21.25 -18.90
CA ILE A 344 2.23 -20.83 -18.30
C ILE A 344 3.29 -20.43 -19.34
N ASN A 345 3.21 -20.94 -20.58
CA ASN A 345 4.18 -20.60 -21.62
C ASN A 345 3.87 -19.27 -22.33
N HIS A 346 2.59 -18.98 -22.58
CA HIS A 346 2.18 -17.83 -23.39
C HIS A 346 1.46 -16.76 -22.56
N ASP A 347 0.27 -17.08 -22.06
CA ASP A 347 -0.62 -16.06 -21.45
C ASP A 347 -0.21 -15.66 -20.03
N LYS A 348 0.57 -16.52 -19.35
CA LYS A 348 1.02 -16.41 -17.94
C LYS A 348 -0.06 -16.42 -16.86
N ALA A 349 -1.28 -16.02 -17.21
CA ALA A 349 -2.48 -16.06 -16.37
C ALA A 349 -3.75 -16.23 -17.23
N CYS A 350 -4.81 -16.84 -16.68
CA CYS A 350 -6.10 -16.97 -17.35
C CYS A 350 -7.25 -17.22 -16.35
N ALA A 351 -8.48 -17.40 -16.86
CA ALA A 351 -9.68 -17.77 -16.09
C ALA A 351 -9.52 -19.05 -15.25
N GLY A 352 -8.70 -19.99 -15.72
CA GLY A 352 -8.44 -21.24 -15.01
C GLY A 352 -7.58 -21.09 -13.76
N CYS A 353 -6.75 -20.04 -13.66
CA CYS A 353 -5.75 -19.93 -12.58
C CYS A 353 -5.80 -18.64 -11.78
N LEU A 354 -5.64 -17.45 -12.39
CA LEU A 354 -5.50 -16.19 -11.65
C LEU A 354 -6.61 -15.17 -11.92
N PHE A 355 -7.37 -15.26 -13.01
CA PHE A 355 -8.37 -14.20 -13.25
C PHE A 355 -9.45 -14.19 -12.16
N LEU A 356 -9.83 -12.97 -11.80
CA LEU A 356 -10.95 -12.62 -10.94
C LEU A 356 -12.05 -11.92 -11.76
N ASN A 357 -13.21 -11.72 -11.15
CA ASN A 357 -14.30 -10.96 -11.73
C ASN A 357 -13.93 -9.47 -11.86
N GLU A 358 -14.52 -8.76 -12.83
CA GLU A 358 -14.20 -7.35 -13.09
C GLU A 358 -14.48 -6.40 -11.92
N VAL A 359 -15.37 -6.78 -11.01
CA VAL A 359 -15.70 -6.01 -9.81
C VAL A 359 -14.65 -6.17 -8.70
N SER A 360 -13.83 -7.23 -8.78
CA SER A 360 -12.86 -7.61 -7.75
C SER A 360 -11.47 -7.01 -7.99
N CYS A 361 -11.11 -6.77 -9.26
CA CYS A 361 -9.79 -6.32 -9.68
C CYS A 361 -9.88 -4.96 -10.39
N LYS A 362 -9.24 -3.94 -9.83
CA LYS A 362 -9.22 -2.58 -10.40
C LYS A 362 -8.43 -2.48 -11.71
N HIS A 363 -7.49 -3.41 -11.93
CA HIS A 363 -6.61 -3.46 -13.10
C HIS A 363 -7.09 -4.43 -14.19
N PHE A 364 -8.36 -4.89 -14.11
CA PHE A 364 -9.02 -5.74 -15.10
C PHE A 364 -8.20 -6.97 -15.53
N ASN A 365 -7.56 -7.64 -14.56
CA ASN A 365 -6.70 -8.82 -14.78
C ASN A 365 -5.51 -8.56 -15.74
N LYS A 366 -5.09 -7.30 -15.92
CA LYS A 366 -3.84 -6.97 -16.63
C LYS A 366 -2.62 -7.22 -15.76
N ASP A 367 -1.46 -7.39 -16.39
CA ASP A 367 -0.18 -7.56 -15.68
C ASP A 367 -0.22 -8.65 -14.59
N LEU A 368 -0.72 -9.84 -14.94
CA LEU A 368 -0.71 -11.03 -14.08
C LEU A 368 0.26 -12.08 -14.64
N ASP A 369 1.09 -12.65 -13.77
CA ASP A 369 1.99 -13.73 -14.13
C ASP A 369 2.10 -14.76 -13.01
N ARG A 370 1.50 -15.93 -13.24
CA ARG A 370 1.52 -17.03 -12.27
C ARG A 370 2.92 -17.60 -12.04
N SER A 371 3.81 -17.50 -13.03
CA SER A 371 5.20 -17.94 -12.88
C SER A 371 5.95 -17.13 -11.82
N TYR A 372 5.55 -15.89 -11.55
CA TYR A 372 6.16 -15.09 -10.48
C TYR A 372 5.94 -15.71 -9.10
N LEU A 373 4.91 -16.54 -8.94
CA LEU A 373 4.60 -17.23 -7.69
C LEU A 373 5.29 -18.61 -7.62
N CYS A 374 5.14 -19.41 -8.67
CA CYS A 374 5.53 -20.83 -8.67
C CYS A 374 6.85 -21.14 -9.39
N GLY A 375 7.49 -20.16 -10.02
CA GLY A 375 8.66 -20.34 -10.86
C GLY A 375 8.30 -20.83 -12.26
N TYR A 376 9.25 -20.69 -13.18
CA TYR A 376 9.13 -21.15 -14.56
C TYR A 376 10.51 -21.35 -15.19
N PHE A 377 10.63 -22.34 -16.07
CA PHE A 377 11.82 -22.54 -16.88
C PHE A 377 11.47 -22.30 -18.35
N ASP A 378 12.01 -21.23 -18.92
CA ASP A 378 11.86 -20.93 -20.34
C ASP A 378 12.82 -21.82 -21.14
N VAL A 379 12.26 -22.86 -21.77
CA VAL A 379 13.02 -23.83 -22.55
C VAL A 379 13.66 -23.17 -23.79
N GLN A 380 13.08 -22.11 -24.35
CA GLN A 380 13.63 -21.45 -25.53
C GLN A 380 14.81 -20.55 -25.17
N LYS A 381 14.70 -19.80 -24.07
CA LYS A 381 15.75 -18.91 -23.59
C LYS A 381 16.81 -19.60 -22.72
N GLN A 382 16.53 -20.81 -22.23
CA GLN A 382 17.33 -21.52 -21.23
C GLN A 382 17.49 -20.69 -19.94
N GLU A 383 16.42 -19.98 -19.57
CA GLU A 383 16.39 -19.11 -18.40
C GLU A 383 15.41 -19.64 -17.36
N LYS A 384 15.83 -19.62 -16.09
CA LYS A 384 14.97 -19.96 -14.96
C LYS A 384 14.48 -18.68 -14.30
N LEU A 385 13.16 -18.52 -14.23
CA LEU A 385 12.49 -17.61 -13.32
C LEU A 385 12.22 -18.36 -12.01
N LYS A 386 12.73 -17.85 -10.89
CA LYS A 386 12.46 -18.39 -9.56
C LYS A 386 11.17 -17.80 -9.02
N GLY A 387 10.27 -18.65 -8.53
CA GLY A 387 9.02 -18.20 -7.93
C GLY A 387 9.24 -17.54 -6.57
N PHE A 388 8.45 -16.52 -6.24
CA PHE A 388 8.52 -15.81 -4.96
C PHE A 388 8.18 -16.72 -3.75
N TRP A 389 7.38 -17.76 -3.99
CA TRP A 389 7.02 -18.78 -3.01
C TRP A 389 7.84 -20.07 -3.12
N GLU A 390 8.79 -20.19 -4.06
CA GLU A 390 9.78 -21.30 -4.07
C GLU A 390 10.79 -21.13 -2.94
#